data_AF-A0A4Q6DRN6-F1
#
_entry.id   AF-A0A4Q6DRN6-F1
#
_cell.length_a   1.000
_cell.length_b   1.000
_cell.length_c   1.000
_cell.angle_alpha   90.00
_cell.angle_beta   90.00
_cell.angle_gamma   90.00
#
_symmetry.space_group_name_H-M   'P 1'
#
loop_
_entity.id
_entity.type
_entity.pdbx_description
1 polymer ?
#
loop_
_entity_poly.entity_id
_entity_poly.type
_entity_poly.pdbx_seq_one_letter_code
_entity_poly.pdbx_strand_id
1 'polypeptide(L)'
;MMNKKTLILGATPDPGRYAYLAANKLVRHGHTIVNVGIKKGEVAGVEIEKPETIHHDIDTITLYVGSQNLSSLYDYILETHPQRIIFNPGTEN
;
A
#
# COMPACT_ATOMS: atom_id res chain seq x y z
N MET A 1 -4.74 -1.81 -19.57
CA MET A 1 -5.57 -1.20 -18.50
C MET A 1 -5.04 0.20 -18.24
N MET A 2 -5.89 1.13 -17.79
CA MET A 2 -5.44 2.47 -17.41
C MET A 2 -4.57 2.39 -16.15
N ASN A 3 -3.47 3.14 -16.08
CA ASN A 3 -2.63 3.22 -14.89
C ASN A 3 -3.47 3.73 -13.71
N LYS A 4 -3.37 3.02 -12.59
CA LYS A 4 -4.02 3.33 -11.33
C LYS A 4 -2.92 3.43 -10.28
N LYS A 5 -2.49 4.64 -9.93
CA LYS A 5 -1.44 4.83 -8.93
C LYS A 5 -1.93 4.24 -7.62
N THR A 6 -1.24 3.20 -7.16
CA THR A 6 -1.71 2.35 -6.05
C THR A 6 -0.75 2.42 -4.88
N LEU A 7 -1.25 2.86 -3.73
CA LEU A 7 -0.52 2.84 -2.47
C LEU A 7 -0.74 1.49 -1.77
N ILE A 8 0.36 0.83 -1.43
CA ILE A 8 0.35 -0.47 -0.74
C ILE A 8 0.68 -0.20 0.72
N LEU A 9 -0.35 -0.23 1.57
CA LEU A 9 -0.20 0.06 3.00
C LEU A 9 0.06 -1.23 3.77
N GLY A 10 1.20 -1.31 4.45
CA GLY A 10 1.73 -2.56 5.01
C GLY A 10 2.74 -3.25 4.09
N ALA A 11 3.44 -2.49 3.25
CA ALA A 11 4.50 -3.01 2.39
C ALA A 11 5.65 -3.64 3.20
N THR A 12 6.28 -4.66 2.62
CA THR A 12 7.37 -5.44 3.23
C THR A 12 8.26 -6.04 2.16
N PRO A 13 9.59 -6.11 2.36
CA PRO A 13 10.50 -6.77 1.42
C PRO A 13 10.45 -8.29 1.49
N ASP A 14 9.66 -8.87 2.39
CA ASP A 14 9.50 -10.32 2.58
C ASP A 14 8.72 -10.98 1.42
N PRO A 15 9.37 -11.83 0.58
CA PRO A 15 8.71 -12.49 -0.55
C PRO A 15 7.59 -13.45 -0.17
N GLY A 16 7.53 -13.90 1.09
CA GLY A 16 6.48 -14.78 1.60
C GLY A 16 5.16 -14.06 1.91
N ARG A 17 5.11 -12.73 1.81
CA ARG A 17 3.93 -11.93 2.20
C ARG A 17 3.15 -11.47 0.98
N TYR A 18 1.82 -11.48 1.08
CA TYR A 18 0.92 -11.02 0.01
C TYR A 18 1.19 -9.59 -0.44
N ALA A 19 1.55 -8.67 0.47
CA ALA A 19 1.93 -7.30 0.12
C ALA A 19 3.09 -7.23 -0.89
N TYR A 20 4.11 -8.10 -0.73
CA TYR A 20 5.24 -8.19 -1.66
C TYR A 20 4.78 -8.67 -3.04
N LEU A 21 3.94 -9.71 -3.06
CA LEU A 21 3.39 -10.26 -4.30
C LEU A 21 2.51 -9.23 -5.03
N ALA A 22 1.72 -8.47 -4.28
CA ALA A 22 0.85 -7.42 -4.79
C ALA A 22 1.65 -6.29 -5.44
N ALA A 23 2.69 -5.78 -4.78
CA ALA A 23 3.57 -4.75 -5.33
C ALA A 23 4.16 -5.16 -6.69
N ASN A 24 4.78 -6.34 -6.74
CA ASN A 24 5.35 -6.89 -7.97
C ASN A 24 4.28 -7.11 -9.04
N LYS A 25 3.08 -7.58 -8.67
CA LYS A 25 1.98 -7.78 -9.61
C LYS A 25 1.50 -6.45 -10.18
N LEU A 26 1.29 -5.42 -9.36
CA LEU A 26 0.84 -4.09 -9.78
C LEU A 26 1.81 -3.48 -10.79
N VAL A 27 3.12 -3.49 -10.48
CA VAL A 27 4.15 -2.98 -11.41
C VAL A 27 4.17 -3.75 -12.72
N ARG A 28 4.10 -5.10 -12.68
CA ARG A 28 4.03 -5.93 -13.90
C ARG A 28 2.79 -5.64 -14.76
N HIS A 29 1.69 -5.17 -14.16
CA HIS A 29 0.48 -4.78 -14.89
C HIS A 29 0.49 -3.31 -15.32
N GLY A 30 1.59 -2.58 -15.12
CA GLY A 30 1.76 -1.20 -15.54
C GLY A 30 1.19 -0.17 -14.57
N HIS A 31 0.95 -0.53 -13.31
CA HIS A 31 0.52 0.40 -12.27
C HIS A 31 1.72 1.05 -11.58
N THR A 32 1.70 2.37 -11.44
CA THR A 32 2.62 3.09 -10.54
C THR A 32 2.26 2.73 -9.10
N ILE A 33 3.27 2.49 -8.26
CA ILE A 33 3.05 2.13 -6.85
C ILE A 33 3.73 3.11 -5.89
N VAL A 34 3.22 3.15 -4.66
CA VAL A 34 3.87 3.75 -3.49
C VAL A 34 3.85 2.69 -2.38
N ASN A 35 5.02 2.31 -1.87
CA ASN A 35 5.14 1.33 -0.80
C ASN A 35 5.20 2.03 0.55
N VAL A 36 4.21 1.80 1.41
CA VAL A 36 4.15 2.42 2.74
C VAL A 36 4.10 1.35 3.82
N GLY A 37 4.97 1.45 4.81
CA GLY A 37 5.01 0.46 5.90
C GLY A 37 6.05 0.76 6.98
N ILE A 38 6.08 -0.08 8.01
CA ILE A 38 7.03 0.03 9.12
C ILE A 38 8.37 -0.68 8.84
N LYS A 39 8.43 -1.49 7.79
CA LYS A 39 9.63 -2.24 7.39
C LYS A 39 10.50 -1.35 6.51
N LYS A 40 11.81 -1.46 6.67
CA LYS A 40 12.79 -0.85 5.76
C LYS A 40 13.08 -1.78 4.59
N GLY A 41 13.44 -1.22 3.45
CA GLY A 41 13.83 -1.94 2.25
C GLY A 41 13.09 -1.43 1.02
N GLU A 42 13.08 -2.24 -0.03
CA GLU A 42 12.42 -1.95 -1.30
C GLU A 42 11.61 -3.15 -1.78
N VAL A 43 10.60 -2.88 -2.60
CA VAL A 43 9.84 -3.92 -3.32
C VAL A 43 9.54 -3.42 -4.73
N ALA A 44 9.76 -4.28 -5.72
CA ALA A 44 9.55 -3.95 -7.13
C ALA A 44 10.30 -2.67 -7.56
N GLY A 45 11.49 -2.44 -7.00
CA GLY A 45 12.35 -1.28 -7.29
C GLY A 45 11.86 0.04 -6.69
N VAL A 46 10.92 0.00 -5.73
CA VAL A 46 10.39 1.18 -5.03
C VAL A 46 10.64 1.03 -3.53
N GLU A 47 11.30 2.02 -2.93
CA GLU A 47 11.57 2.05 -1.49
C GLU A 47 10.29 2.05 -0.66
N ILE A 48 10.36 1.44 0.52
CA ILE A 48 9.29 1.48 1.52
C ILE A 48 9.49 2.72 2.39
N GLU A 49 8.54 3.64 2.30
CA GLU A 49 8.49 4.82 3.15
C GLU A 49 7.57 4.61 4.36
N LYS A 50 7.74 5.46 5.37
CA LYS A 50 6.83 5.51 6.51
C LYS A 50 5.54 6.26 6.14
N PRO A 51 4.43 6.01 6.87
CA PRO A 51 3.16 6.72 6.67
C PRO A 51 3.22 8.16 7.24
N GLU A 52 4.19 8.95 6.78
CA GLU A 52 4.44 10.33 7.23
C GLU A 52 4.20 11.33 6.08
N THR A 53 4.35 10.89 4.82
CA THR A 53 4.10 11.70 3.63
C THR A 53 2.74 11.35 3.02
N ILE A 54 1.88 12.36 2.86
CA ILE A 54 0.56 12.20 2.23
C ILE A 54 0.70 12.31 0.71
N HIS A 55 0.12 11.37 -0.02
CA HIS A 55 0.09 11.35 -1.48
C HIS A 55 -1.33 11.63 -1.98
N HIS A 56 -1.59 12.81 -2.52
CA HIS A 56 -2.94 13.21 -2.95
C HIS A 56 -3.34 12.73 -4.35
N ASP A 57 -2.45 12.02 -5.07
CA ASP A 57 -2.66 11.51 -6.43
C ASP A 57 -2.87 9.97 -6.47
N ILE A 58 -3.22 9.37 -5.33
CA ILE A 58 -3.48 7.94 -5.20
C ILE A 58 -4.90 7.62 -5.70
N ASP A 59 -5.00 6.68 -6.65
CA ASP A 59 -6.28 6.15 -7.09
C ASP A 59 -6.79 5.07 -6.12
N THR A 60 -5.91 4.14 -5.74
CA THR A 60 -6.27 2.98 -4.92
C THR A 60 -5.31 2.83 -3.74
N ILE A 61 -5.85 2.67 -2.53
CA ILE A 61 -5.10 2.10 -1.40
C ILE A 61 -5.44 0.61 -1.31
N THR A 62 -4.43 -0.25 -1.18
CA THR A 62 -4.60 -1.68 -0.88
C THR A 62 -3.96 -2.01 0.46
N LEU A 63 -4.76 -2.56 1.38
CA LEU A 63 -4.40 -2.73 2.79
C LEU A 63 -3.83 -4.12 3.04
N TYR A 64 -2.68 -4.18 3.72
CA TYR A 64 -2.02 -5.38 4.25
C TYR A 64 -1.60 -5.19 5.72
N VAL A 65 -2.31 -4.33 6.45
CA VAL A 65 -2.12 -4.06 7.87
C VAL A 65 -3.18 -4.76 8.70
N GLY A 66 -2.80 -5.37 9.82
CA GLY A 66 -3.77 -5.96 10.76
C GLY A 66 -4.61 -4.90 11.45
N SER A 67 -5.83 -5.27 11.83
CA SER A 67 -6.85 -4.43 12.51
C SER A 67 -6.28 -3.58 13.65
N GLN A 68 -5.47 -4.19 14.52
CA GLN A 68 -4.82 -3.54 15.67
C GLN A 68 -3.95 -2.32 15.33
N ASN A 69 -3.40 -2.26 14.12
CA ASN A 69 -2.54 -1.16 13.67
C ASN A 69 -3.30 -0.17 12.78
N LEU A 70 -4.46 -0.55 12.25
CA LEU A 70 -5.21 0.23 11.28
C LEU A 70 -5.76 1.53 11.88
N SER A 71 -6.14 1.55 13.16
CA SER A 71 -6.65 2.75 13.83
C SER A 71 -5.68 3.93 13.77
N SER A 72 -4.38 3.67 13.86
CA SER A 72 -3.34 4.72 13.76
C SER A 72 -3.14 5.28 12.35
N LEU A 73 -3.74 4.62 11.35
CA LEU A 73 -3.60 4.96 9.93
C LEU A 73 -4.89 5.54 9.33
N TYR A 74 -5.95 5.69 10.12
CA TYR A 74 -7.22 6.24 9.62
C TYR A 74 -7.05 7.65 9.06
N ASP A 75 -6.42 8.55 9.80
CA ASP A 75 -6.21 9.93 9.32
C ASP A 75 -5.34 9.94 8.07
N TYR A 76 -4.27 9.15 8.03
CA TYR A 76 -3.41 8.98 6.84
C TYR A 76 -4.19 8.52 5.61
N ILE A 77 -5.05 7.50 5.76
CA ILE A 77 -5.89 6.97 4.68
C ILE A 77 -6.90 8.02 4.20
N LEU A 78 -7.51 8.76 5.13
CA LEU A 78 -8.50 9.78 4.82
C LEU A 78 -7.89 10.98 4.11
N GLU A 79 -6.75 11.49 4.59
CA GLU A 79 -6.03 12.63 3.99
C GLU A 79 -5.44 12.32 2.61
N THR A 80 -5.16 11.04 2.34
CA THR A 80 -4.74 10.56 1.00
C THR A 80 -5.86 10.71 -0.04
N HIS A 81 -7.13 10.80 0.38
CA HIS A 81 -8.31 10.94 -0.49
C HIS A 81 -8.35 9.96 -1.69
N PRO A 82 -8.16 8.64 -1.49
CA PRO A 82 -8.17 7.69 -2.59
C PRO A 82 -9.57 7.51 -3.17
N GLN A 83 -9.65 7.15 -4.46
CA GLN A 83 -10.92 6.79 -5.10
C GLN A 83 -11.44 5.43 -4.63
N ARG A 84 -10.54 4.54 -4.19
CA ARG A 84 -10.86 3.18 -3.78
C ARG A 84 -9.93 2.70 -2.68
N ILE A 85 -10.50 1.96 -1.73
CA ILE A 85 -9.75 1.24 -0.70
C ILE A 85 -10.07 -0.26 -0.83
N ILE A 86 -9.05 -1.10 -0.86
CA ILE A 86 -9.18 -2.57 -0.92
C ILE A 86 -8.70 -3.16 0.40
N PHE A 87 -9.61 -3.83 1.10
CA PHE A 87 -9.33 -4.62 2.29
C PHE A 87 -9.01 -6.06 1.87
N ASN A 88 -7.76 -6.48 2.03
CA ASN A 88 -7.36 -7.86 1.72
C ASN A 88 -7.62 -8.78 2.93
N PRO A 89 -7.68 -10.11 2.74
CA PRO A 89 -7.88 -11.04 3.85
C PRO A 89 -6.85 -10.86 4.98
N GLY A 90 -7.34 -10.84 6.23
CA GLY A 90 -6.52 -10.56 7.41
C GLY A 90 -6.30 -9.07 7.67
N THR A 91 -6.98 -8.20 6.92
CA THR A 91 -7.07 -6.74 7.16
C THR A 91 -8.50 -6.28 7.42
N GLU A 92 -9.44 -7.22 7.59
CA GLU A 92 -10.80 -6.89 7.96
C GLU A 92 -10.87 -6.36 9.40
N ASN A 93 -11.57 -5.24 9.57
CA ASN A 93 -11.98 -4.66 10.86
C ASN A 93 -13.48 -4.90 11.03
#